data_AF-A0A810NIQ4-F1
#
_entry.id   AF-A0A810NIQ4-F1
#
_cell.length_a   1.000
_cell.length_b   1.000
_cell.length_c   1.000
_cell.angle_alpha   90.00
_cell.angle_beta   90.00
_cell.angle_gamma   90.00
#
_symmetry.space_group_name_H-M   'P 1'
#
loop_
_entity.id
_entity.type
_entity.pdbx_description
1 polymer ?
#
loop_
_entity_poly.entity_id
_entity_poly.type
_entity_poly.pdbx_seq_one_letter_code
_entity_poly.pdbx_strand_id
1 'polypeptide(L)'
;MNLRFGYGTNGFANHRLGDALAVLAEQGYDGVALTLDHHHLDPYAPGLARRVSGLATRLIELGLSVVVETGARYLLDPRRKHAPTLLHDDREVRLDFLLRAVSIASDLGAEAVSCWSGVRPPSVDPQLAWDRLVDGCARLTEAASKAGVPVGFEPEPGMFVPDLAGWRTLHRALGMPRAFGLTLDIGHCRCLEPEPIPDCIATAAPYLVNVQIEDMRRGVHEHLEFGEGEIDFPPVLRALSAAGYRGLIGVELPRHSHAAPEVARRSLAFLRKAAGQPITAPARTAAAPGQRRPSGTVPGPDVLRAALACVDDGGWLDEALRRVAADPSVISRLFPAAARRCGRGPVGVPGWTADEAARAVLLATLPAEHTAAQARALYRHGDAAEKRAVLRALPLLPLGPSAVELLHDAIRTNDTRLVAAALGPYAVHLDAAAWRQAVLKCVFMGIPLSVVDGLEHRADAELAAMLAGVADERDAAGRQLPADAAALLERLTAEKGI
;
A
#
# COMPACT_ATOMS: atom_id res chain seq x y z
N MET A 1 20.72 -0.95 9.34
CA MET A 1 19.67 -0.78 8.32
C MET A 1 18.77 0.37 8.75
N ASN A 2 18.28 1.20 7.82
CA ASN A 2 17.40 2.32 8.20
C ASN A 2 15.99 1.80 8.51
N LEU A 3 15.51 2.09 9.71
CA LEU A 3 14.11 1.94 10.10
C LEU A 3 13.25 2.94 9.33
N ARG A 4 12.02 2.54 9.02
CA ARG A 4 11.03 3.34 8.29
C ARG A 4 9.97 3.83 9.26
N PHE A 5 9.73 5.13 9.29
CA PHE A 5 8.79 5.74 10.23
C PHE A 5 7.53 6.19 9.52
N GLY A 6 6.38 5.86 10.10
CA GLY A 6 5.08 6.38 9.69
C GLY A 6 4.40 7.15 10.81
N TYR A 7 3.26 7.76 10.50
CA TYR A 7 2.43 8.44 11.50
C TYR A 7 0.98 8.00 11.38
N GLY A 8 0.33 7.78 12.52
CA GLY A 8 -1.08 7.44 12.63
C GLY A 8 -1.97 8.59 12.22
N THR A 9 -2.79 8.39 11.20
CA THR A 9 -3.74 9.42 10.73
C THR A 9 -4.81 9.72 11.77
N ASN A 10 -5.05 8.84 12.75
CA ASN A 10 -5.86 9.16 13.95
C ASN A 10 -5.34 10.38 14.74
N GLY A 11 -4.05 10.71 14.65
CA GLY A 11 -3.43 11.90 15.20
C GLY A 11 -3.55 13.15 14.31
N PHE A 12 -4.22 13.04 13.15
CA PHE A 12 -4.51 14.12 12.20
C PHE A 12 -6.01 14.30 11.97
N ALA A 13 -6.88 13.87 12.89
CA ALA A 13 -8.33 13.82 12.71
C ALA A 13 -9.04 15.16 12.44
N ASN A 14 -8.33 16.29 12.56
CA ASN A 14 -8.82 17.63 12.23
C ASN A 14 -8.41 18.12 10.82
N HIS A 15 -7.65 17.32 10.07
CA HIS A 15 -7.16 17.64 8.72
C HIS A 15 -7.82 16.75 7.69
N ARG A 16 -8.11 17.29 6.50
CA ARG A 16 -8.49 16.43 5.37
C ARG A 16 -7.34 15.46 5.11
N LEU A 17 -7.67 14.22 4.71
CA LEU A 17 -6.66 13.18 4.49
C LEU A 17 -5.54 13.65 3.55
N GLY A 18 -5.88 14.31 2.43
CA GLY A 18 -4.88 14.80 1.47
C GLY A 18 -3.89 15.80 2.07
N ASP A 19 -4.34 16.68 2.98
CA ASP A 19 -3.51 17.67 3.66
C ASP A 19 -2.61 16.99 4.68
N ALA A 20 -3.15 16.04 5.47
CA ALA A 20 -2.37 15.24 6.40
C ALA A 20 -1.23 14.47 5.71
N LEU A 21 -1.52 13.82 4.58
CA LEU A 21 -0.52 13.10 3.80
C LEU A 21 0.58 14.04 3.26
N ALA A 22 0.21 15.22 2.77
CA ALA A 22 1.18 16.20 2.27
C ALA A 22 2.12 16.67 3.39
N VAL A 23 1.58 17.02 4.56
CA VAL A 23 2.36 17.43 5.73
C VAL A 23 3.34 16.33 6.16
N LEU A 24 2.88 15.08 6.24
CA LEU A 24 3.72 13.95 6.65
C LEU A 24 4.85 13.67 5.64
N ALA A 25 4.56 13.73 4.34
CA ALA A 25 5.56 13.59 3.29
C ALA A 25 6.60 14.71 3.31
N GLU A 26 6.18 15.97 3.47
CA GLU A 26 7.08 17.14 3.55
C GLU A 26 8.01 17.08 4.76
N GLN A 27 7.55 16.52 5.87
CA GLN A 27 8.37 16.29 7.06
C GLN A 27 9.34 15.12 6.91
N GLY A 28 9.12 14.27 5.89
CA GLY A 28 9.98 13.15 5.53
C GLY A 28 9.61 11.84 6.20
N TYR A 29 8.34 11.61 6.54
CA TYR A 29 7.86 10.27 6.91
C TYR A 29 7.92 9.33 5.71
N ASP A 30 8.15 8.03 5.97
CA ASP A 30 8.20 6.97 4.96
C ASP A 30 6.82 6.39 4.63
N GLY A 31 5.81 6.68 5.47
CA GLY A 31 4.46 6.16 5.29
C GLY A 31 3.47 6.64 6.34
N VAL A 32 2.28 6.05 6.33
CA VAL A 32 1.20 6.38 7.25
C VAL A 32 0.49 5.13 7.76
N ALA A 33 0.02 5.19 9.00
CA ALA A 33 -0.96 4.25 9.50
C ALA A 33 -2.35 4.88 9.28
N LEU A 34 -3.01 4.43 8.21
CA LEU A 34 -4.30 4.95 7.76
C LEU A 34 -5.43 4.34 8.60
N THR A 35 -6.01 5.13 9.48
CA THR A 35 -7.20 4.75 10.22
C THR A 35 -8.42 4.93 9.32
N LEU A 36 -9.12 3.83 9.03
CA LEU A 36 -10.37 3.87 8.28
C LEU A 36 -11.47 4.46 9.17
N ASP A 37 -11.87 5.70 8.90
CA ASP A 37 -12.85 6.47 9.68
C ASP A 37 -13.64 7.41 8.74
N HIS A 38 -14.78 7.91 9.21
CA HIS A 38 -15.66 8.87 8.53
C HIS A 38 -14.93 10.06 7.93
N HIS A 39 -13.91 10.56 8.63
CA HIS A 39 -13.19 11.77 8.23
C HIS A 39 -12.17 11.56 7.12
N HIS A 40 -11.45 10.45 7.14
CA HIS A 40 -10.34 10.19 6.21
C HIS A 40 -10.74 9.29 5.05
N LEU A 41 -11.07 8.03 5.34
CA LEU A 41 -11.51 7.08 4.35
C LEU A 41 -12.60 6.20 4.95
N ASP A 42 -13.85 6.62 4.74
CA ASP A 42 -15.02 5.87 5.14
C ASP A 42 -15.23 4.66 4.21
N PRO A 43 -15.16 3.41 4.72
CA PRO A 43 -15.42 2.17 3.97
C PRO A 43 -16.87 1.99 3.53
N TYR A 44 -17.80 2.77 4.08
CA TYR A 44 -19.24 2.68 3.81
C TYR A 44 -19.76 3.83 2.94
N ALA A 45 -19.00 4.91 2.79
CA ALA A 45 -19.43 6.03 1.97
C ALA A 45 -19.52 5.68 0.47
N PRO A 46 -20.42 6.30 -0.31
CA PRO A 46 -20.60 6.03 -1.74
C PRO A 46 -19.34 6.29 -2.57
N GLY A 47 -19.02 5.44 -3.54
CA GLY A 47 -17.86 5.65 -4.43
C GLY A 47 -16.51 5.30 -3.81
N LEU A 48 -16.48 4.38 -2.83
CA LEU A 48 -15.27 3.89 -2.16
C LEU A 48 -14.15 3.52 -3.14
N ALA A 49 -14.44 2.71 -4.18
CA ALA A 49 -13.42 2.25 -5.12
C ALA A 49 -12.64 3.40 -5.78
N ARG A 50 -13.33 4.48 -6.17
CA ARG A 50 -12.71 5.68 -6.73
C ARG A 50 -11.85 6.40 -5.69
N ARG A 51 -12.32 6.52 -4.45
CA ARG A 51 -11.55 7.15 -3.36
C ARG A 51 -10.29 6.36 -3.03
N VAL A 52 -10.39 5.03 -2.97
CA VAL A 52 -9.25 4.13 -2.74
C VAL A 52 -8.24 4.24 -3.87
N SER A 53 -8.68 4.24 -5.14
CA SER A 53 -7.78 4.44 -6.29
C SER A 53 -7.09 5.81 -6.29
N GLY A 54 -7.83 6.88 -5.94
CA GLY A 54 -7.26 8.22 -5.80
C GLY A 54 -6.27 8.32 -4.64
N LEU A 55 -6.55 7.63 -3.52
CA LEU A 55 -5.63 7.55 -2.39
C LEU A 55 -4.37 6.77 -2.72
N ALA A 56 -4.49 5.61 -3.40
CA ALA A 56 -3.34 4.82 -3.85
C ALA A 56 -2.41 5.66 -4.74
N THR A 57 -2.99 6.41 -5.68
CA THR A 57 -2.24 7.40 -6.49
C THR A 57 -1.50 8.38 -5.60
N ARG A 58 -2.23 9.02 -4.67
CA ARG A 58 -1.67 10.07 -3.85
C ARG A 58 -0.52 9.59 -2.97
N LEU A 59 -0.64 8.38 -2.42
CA LEU A 59 0.43 7.72 -1.65
C LEU A 59 1.66 7.48 -2.51
N ILE A 60 1.50 7.00 -3.76
CA ILE A 60 2.60 6.81 -4.71
C ILE A 60 3.29 8.14 -5.06
N GLU A 61 2.51 9.20 -5.34
CA GLU A 61 3.05 10.53 -5.66
C GLU A 61 3.88 11.11 -4.51
N LEU A 62 3.44 10.87 -3.28
CA LEU A 62 4.11 11.34 -2.07
C LEU A 62 5.23 10.41 -1.60
N GLY A 63 5.39 9.24 -2.22
CA GLY A 63 6.35 8.22 -1.78
C GLY A 63 6.02 7.60 -0.42
N LEU A 64 4.75 7.64 0.00
CA LEU A 64 4.30 7.14 1.30
C LEU A 64 3.83 5.69 1.18
N SER A 65 4.37 4.82 2.02
CA SER A 65 3.82 3.48 2.25
C SER A 65 2.63 3.54 3.22
N VAL A 66 1.86 2.45 3.32
CA VAL A 66 0.64 2.46 4.15
C VAL A 66 0.44 1.17 4.92
N VAL A 67 -0.01 1.30 6.16
CA VAL A 67 -0.68 0.26 6.95
C VAL A 67 -2.12 0.71 7.16
N VAL A 68 -3.08 -0.22 7.13
CA VAL A 68 -4.49 0.08 7.37
C VAL A 68 -4.84 -0.26 8.82
N GLU A 69 -5.42 0.68 9.55
CA GLU A 69 -5.87 0.50 10.93
C GLU A 69 -7.38 0.52 11.05
N THR A 70 -7.90 -0.28 11.98
CA THR A 70 -9.34 -0.48 12.20
C THR A 70 -9.83 0.05 13.56
N GLY A 71 -9.08 1.02 14.11
CA GLY A 71 -9.29 1.65 15.43
C GLY A 71 -10.21 2.87 15.45
N ALA A 72 -11.02 3.11 14.41
CA ALA A 72 -11.95 4.24 14.39
C ALA A 72 -12.97 4.18 15.54
N ARG A 73 -13.18 5.32 16.20
CA ARG A 73 -13.95 5.37 17.45
C ARG A 73 -15.42 5.12 17.25
N TYR A 74 -16.03 5.77 16.26
CA TYR A 74 -17.49 5.80 16.10
C TYR A 74 -17.92 5.43 14.67
N LEU A 75 -17.09 4.67 13.96
CA LEU A 75 -17.36 4.27 12.58
C LEU A 75 -18.65 3.44 12.46
N LEU A 76 -18.78 2.42 13.32
CA LEU A 76 -19.87 1.45 13.25
C LEU A 76 -21.07 1.81 14.14
N ASP A 77 -20.82 2.54 15.24
CA ASP A 77 -21.85 3.02 16.15
C ASP A 77 -21.52 4.46 16.60
N PRO A 78 -22.41 5.45 16.35
CA PRO A 78 -22.18 6.85 16.73
C PRO A 78 -22.26 7.11 18.24
N ARG A 79 -22.78 6.17 19.04
CA ARG A 79 -22.98 6.28 20.49
C ARG A 79 -21.98 5.46 21.29
N ARG A 80 -21.52 4.35 20.74
CA ARG A 80 -20.67 3.39 21.47
C ARG A 80 -19.31 3.29 20.80
N LYS A 81 -18.29 3.83 21.47
CA LYS A 81 -16.90 3.75 21.00
C LYS A 81 -16.55 2.29 20.69
N HIS A 82 -15.97 2.05 19.50
CA HIS A 82 -15.43 0.76 19.04
C HIS A 82 -16.44 -0.36 18.84
N ALA A 83 -17.72 -0.14 19.17
CA ALA A 83 -18.75 -1.17 19.09
C ALA A 83 -19.45 -1.15 17.71
N PRO A 84 -19.94 -2.31 17.25
CA PRO A 84 -19.70 -3.64 17.82
C PRO A 84 -18.27 -4.13 17.56
N THR A 85 -17.81 -5.03 18.43
CA THR A 85 -16.55 -5.78 18.28
C THR A 85 -16.85 -7.22 17.89
N LEU A 86 -15.83 -8.04 17.63
CA LEU A 86 -16.04 -9.48 17.36
C LEU A 86 -16.67 -10.23 18.55
N LEU A 87 -16.64 -9.64 19.75
CA LEU A 87 -17.17 -10.25 20.98
C LEU A 87 -18.68 -10.04 21.16
N HIS A 88 -19.27 -9.11 20.41
CA HIS A 88 -20.67 -8.73 20.53
C HIS A 88 -21.63 -9.72 19.83
N ASP A 89 -22.93 -9.59 20.08
CA ASP A 89 -23.95 -10.44 19.43
C ASP A 89 -24.10 -10.08 17.94
N ASP A 90 -23.99 -8.79 17.61
CA ASP A 90 -24.01 -8.22 16.27
C ASP A 90 -22.62 -8.19 15.60
N ARG A 91 -21.75 -9.16 15.94
CA ARG A 91 -20.34 -9.24 15.49
C ARG A 91 -20.15 -9.22 13.97
N GLU A 92 -21.14 -9.63 13.19
CA GLU A 92 -21.04 -9.65 11.73
C GLU A 92 -20.83 -8.23 11.14
N VAL A 93 -21.30 -7.18 11.83
CA VAL A 93 -21.03 -5.78 11.43
C VAL A 93 -19.54 -5.47 11.55
N ARG A 94 -18.89 -5.88 12.65
CA ARG A 94 -17.44 -5.72 12.81
C ARG A 94 -16.67 -6.55 11.80
N LEU A 95 -17.12 -7.77 11.54
CA LEU A 95 -16.45 -8.64 10.59
C LEU A 95 -16.54 -8.10 9.16
N ASP A 96 -17.69 -7.59 8.72
CA ASP A 96 -17.82 -6.91 7.43
C ASP A 96 -16.83 -5.73 7.32
N PHE A 97 -16.71 -4.91 8.37
CA PHE A 97 -15.72 -3.83 8.41
C PHE A 97 -14.28 -4.34 8.25
N LEU A 98 -13.89 -5.37 9.00
CA LEU A 98 -12.54 -5.93 8.92
C LEU A 98 -12.25 -6.54 7.54
N LEU A 99 -13.23 -7.20 6.92
CA LEU A 99 -13.10 -7.75 5.57
C LEU A 99 -12.99 -6.64 4.51
N ARG A 100 -13.73 -5.53 4.66
CA ARG A 100 -13.55 -4.33 3.82
C ARG A 100 -12.17 -3.73 4.00
N ALA A 101 -11.67 -3.68 5.24
CA ALA A 101 -10.33 -3.17 5.52
C ALA A 101 -9.25 -4.00 4.80
N VAL A 102 -9.38 -5.33 4.76
CA VAL A 102 -8.50 -6.21 3.96
C VAL A 102 -8.59 -5.91 2.47
N SER A 103 -9.80 -5.73 1.92
CA SER A 103 -9.97 -5.36 0.51
C SER A 103 -9.31 -4.01 0.18
N ILE A 104 -9.56 -3.00 1.02
CA ILE A 104 -8.96 -1.66 0.87
C ILE A 104 -7.44 -1.74 0.98
N ALA A 105 -6.92 -2.48 1.95
CA ALA A 105 -5.50 -2.68 2.13
C ALA A 105 -4.84 -3.34 0.91
N SER A 106 -5.50 -4.34 0.31
CA SER A 106 -5.05 -4.95 -0.94
C SER A 106 -5.01 -3.95 -2.09
N ASP A 107 -6.06 -3.14 -2.25
CA ASP A 107 -6.14 -2.13 -3.31
C ASP A 107 -5.11 -1.01 -3.14
N LEU A 108 -4.77 -0.65 -1.90
CA LEU A 108 -3.74 0.33 -1.57
C LEU A 108 -2.31 -0.23 -1.61
N GLY A 109 -2.14 -1.56 -1.68
CA GLY A 109 -0.83 -2.20 -1.53
C GLY A 109 -0.24 -2.06 -0.13
N ALA A 110 -1.10 -2.09 0.90
CA ALA A 110 -0.71 -1.89 2.29
C ALA A 110 0.16 -3.04 2.83
N GLU A 111 1.05 -2.71 3.76
CA GLU A 111 1.96 -3.68 4.38
C GLU A 111 1.25 -4.63 5.34
N ALA A 112 0.19 -4.14 6.00
CA ALA A 112 -0.65 -4.91 6.91
C ALA A 112 -2.01 -4.25 7.15
N VAL A 113 -2.94 -5.02 7.73
CA VAL A 113 -4.15 -4.52 8.40
C VAL A 113 -4.02 -4.73 9.91
N SER A 114 -4.12 -3.68 10.72
CA SER A 114 -4.13 -3.79 12.19
C SER A 114 -5.55 -3.93 12.75
N CYS A 115 -5.76 -4.88 13.67
CA CYS A 115 -7.02 -5.07 14.39
C CYS A 115 -6.80 -5.57 15.83
N TRP A 116 -7.84 -5.49 16.67
CA TRP A 116 -7.78 -5.84 18.09
C TRP A 116 -9.05 -6.58 18.54
N SER A 117 -9.04 -7.17 19.75
CA SER A 117 -10.16 -7.95 20.31
C SER A 117 -11.36 -7.10 20.71
N GLY A 118 -11.09 -5.96 21.34
CA GLY A 118 -12.10 -5.08 21.92
C GLY A 118 -12.40 -5.45 23.37
N VAL A 119 -13.20 -4.62 24.02
CA VAL A 119 -13.66 -4.88 25.39
C VAL A 119 -14.82 -5.88 25.34
N ARG A 120 -14.73 -6.96 26.13
CA ARG A 120 -15.82 -7.93 26.28
C ARG A 120 -17.04 -7.23 26.92
N PRO A 121 -18.24 -7.28 26.31
CA PRO A 121 -19.44 -6.80 26.97
C PRO A 121 -19.69 -7.56 28.28
N PRO A 122 -20.06 -6.88 29.38
CA PRO A 122 -20.26 -7.55 30.67
C PRO A 122 -21.29 -8.69 30.63
N SER A 123 -22.28 -8.60 29.74
CA SER A 123 -23.33 -9.60 29.54
C SER A 123 -22.91 -10.84 28.75
N VAL A 124 -21.75 -10.81 28.08
CA VAL A 124 -21.27 -11.92 27.26
C VAL A 124 -20.34 -12.80 28.09
N ASP A 125 -20.66 -14.09 28.16
CA ASP A 125 -19.84 -15.11 28.81
C ASP A 125 -18.39 -15.14 28.25
N PRO A 126 -17.33 -15.27 29.08
CA PRO A 126 -15.95 -15.28 28.61
C PRO A 126 -15.62 -16.37 27.58
N GLN A 127 -16.16 -17.58 27.72
CA GLN A 127 -15.92 -18.65 26.75
C GLN A 127 -16.61 -18.33 25.43
N LEU A 128 -17.85 -17.84 25.47
CA LEU A 128 -18.55 -17.39 24.27
C LEU A 128 -17.80 -16.24 23.57
N ALA A 129 -17.26 -15.28 24.32
CA ALA A 129 -16.46 -14.19 23.77
C ALA A 129 -15.19 -14.72 23.08
N TRP A 130 -14.53 -15.71 23.69
CA TRP A 130 -13.37 -16.39 23.10
C TRP A 130 -13.72 -17.12 21.80
N ASP A 131 -14.79 -17.92 21.80
CA ASP A 131 -15.22 -18.68 20.62
C ASP A 131 -15.57 -17.74 19.45
N ARG A 132 -16.21 -16.60 19.75
CA ARG A 132 -16.52 -15.56 18.76
C ARG A 132 -15.27 -14.89 18.21
N LEU A 133 -14.29 -14.59 19.07
CA LEU A 133 -13.03 -13.99 18.65
C LEU A 133 -12.26 -14.94 17.72
N VAL A 134 -12.14 -16.21 18.10
CA VAL A 134 -11.45 -17.23 17.30
C VAL A 134 -12.14 -17.40 15.93
N ASP A 135 -13.47 -17.53 15.89
CA ASP A 135 -14.24 -17.63 14.64
C ASP A 135 -14.03 -16.40 13.73
N GLY A 136 -14.16 -15.19 14.30
CA GLY A 136 -14.00 -13.94 13.56
C GLY A 136 -12.57 -13.77 13.02
N CYS A 137 -11.55 -14.06 13.83
CA CYS A 137 -10.16 -14.00 13.41
C CYS A 137 -9.83 -15.08 12.36
N ALA A 138 -10.41 -16.28 12.44
CA ALA A 138 -10.23 -17.32 11.42
C ALA A 138 -10.77 -16.88 10.06
N ARG A 139 -12.01 -16.35 10.02
CA ARG A 139 -12.63 -15.80 8.79
C ARG A 139 -11.84 -14.62 8.22
N LEU A 140 -11.37 -13.72 9.08
CA LEU A 140 -10.53 -12.60 8.68
C LEU A 140 -9.19 -13.08 8.10
N THR A 141 -8.55 -14.06 8.74
CA THR A 141 -7.27 -14.63 8.28
C THR A 141 -7.40 -15.31 6.92
N GLU A 142 -8.51 -16.01 6.67
CA GLU A 142 -8.77 -16.62 5.37
C GLU A 142 -8.86 -15.55 4.27
N ALA A 143 -9.60 -14.46 4.52
CA ALA A 143 -9.72 -13.34 3.57
C ALA A 143 -8.38 -12.64 3.33
N ALA A 144 -7.63 -12.38 4.41
CA ALA A 144 -6.28 -11.81 4.38
C ALA A 144 -5.31 -12.66 3.54
N SER A 145 -5.35 -13.98 3.71
CA SER A 145 -4.55 -14.93 2.94
C SER A 145 -4.87 -14.88 1.44
N LYS A 146 -6.16 -14.81 1.08
CA LYS A 146 -6.61 -14.68 -0.31
C LYS A 146 -6.18 -13.35 -0.94
N ALA A 147 -6.23 -12.27 -0.16
CA ALA A 147 -5.84 -10.93 -0.59
C ALA A 147 -4.32 -10.73 -0.65
N GLY A 148 -3.53 -11.60 0.00
CA GLY A 148 -2.08 -11.46 0.09
C GLY A 148 -1.63 -10.33 1.01
N VAL A 149 -2.49 -9.91 1.94
CA VAL A 149 -2.22 -8.85 2.93
C VAL A 149 -2.24 -9.47 4.32
N PRO A 150 -1.17 -9.38 5.12
CA PRO A 150 -1.17 -9.91 6.48
C PRO A 150 -2.05 -9.07 7.41
N VAL A 151 -2.64 -9.73 8.40
CA VAL A 151 -3.36 -9.08 9.51
C VAL A 151 -2.46 -9.07 10.72
N GLY A 152 -2.19 -7.89 11.27
CA GLY A 152 -1.53 -7.71 12.55
C GLY A 152 -2.60 -7.61 13.64
N PHE A 153 -2.65 -8.60 14.52
CA PHE A 153 -3.50 -8.49 15.69
C PHE A 153 -2.73 -7.77 16.80
N GLU A 154 -3.35 -6.77 17.39
CA GLU A 154 -2.79 -5.93 18.44
C GLU A 154 -3.34 -6.37 19.80
N PRO A 155 -2.49 -6.83 20.73
CA PRO A 155 -2.84 -6.92 22.14
C PRO A 155 -2.92 -5.51 22.73
N GLU A 156 -4.08 -5.15 23.31
CA GLU A 156 -4.34 -3.78 23.77
C GLU A 156 -4.76 -3.74 25.26
N PRO A 157 -4.12 -2.90 26.10
CA PRO A 157 -4.45 -2.82 27.51
C PRO A 157 -5.92 -2.47 27.79
N GLY A 158 -6.58 -3.33 28.57
CA GLY A 158 -8.00 -3.20 28.90
C GLY A 158 -8.95 -3.90 27.92
N MET A 159 -8.43 -4.51 26.85
CA MET A 159 -9.21 -5.36 25.95
C MET A 159 -9.19 -6.84 26.37
N PHE A 160 -9.99 -7.66 25.68
CA PHE A 160 -10.15 -9.08 26.01
C PHE A 160 -8.88 -9.90 25.79
N VAL A 161 -8.04 -9.49 24.83
CA VAL A 161 -6.66 -9.97 24.65
C VAL A 161 -5.72 -8.79 24.90
N PRO A 162 -5.19 -8.64 26.13
CA PRO A 162 -4.46 -7.44 26.52
C PRO A 162 -2.94 -7.51 26.33
N ASP A 163 -2.39 -8.72 26.20
CA ASP A 163 -0.95 -8.97 26.26
C ASP A 163 -0.48 -10.02 25.24
N LEU A 164 0.83 -10.15 25.09
CA LEU A 164 1.50 -11.09 24.17
C LEU A 164 1.20 -12.55 24.52
N ALA A 165 0.93 -12.88 25.79
CA ALA A 165 0.53 -14.24 26.18
C ALA A 165 -0.87 -14.60 25.66
N GLY A 166 -1.82 -13.68 25.76
CA GLY A 166 -3.16 -13.79 25.18
C GLY A 166 -3.10 -13.90 23.66
N TRP A 167 -2.30 -13.07 22.99
CA TRP A 167 -2.12 -13.17 21.54
C TRP A 167 -1.50 -14.51 21.13
N ARG A 168 -0.47 -15.01 21.83
CA ARG A 168 0.10 -16.35 21.57
C ARG A 168 -0.95 -17.45 21.70
N THR A 169 -1.86 -17.33 22.66
CA THR A 169 -2.96 -18.28 22.86
C THR A 169 -3.94 -18.24 21.68
N LEU A 170 -4.31 -17.04 21.22
CA LEU A 170 -5.17 -16.85 20.05
C LEU A 170 -4.51 -17.39 18.78
N HIS A 171 -3.24 -17.05 18.54
CA HIS A 171 -2.47 -17.51 17.39
C HIS A 171 -2.38 -19.04 17.33
N ARG A 172 -2.19 -19.72 18.46
CA ARG A 172 -2.24 -21.19 18.53
C ARG A 172 -3.63 -21.75 18.25
N ALA A 173 -4.68 -21.13 18.79
CA ALA A 173 -6.06 -21.57 18.56
C ALA A 173 -6.46 -21.48 17.07
N LEU A 174 -5.87 -20.52 16.34
CA LEU A 174 -6.04 -20.38 14.89
C LEU A 174 -5.17 -21.35 14.06
N GLY A 175 -4.33 -22.16 14.69
CA GLY A 175 -3.39 -23.06 13.99
C GLY A 175 -2.13 -22.37 13.47
N MET A 176 -1.75 -21.23 14.05
CA MET A 176 -0.55 -20.44 13.71
C MET A 176 -0.41 -20.07 12.22
N PRO A 177 -1.46 -19.51 11.59
CA PRO A 177 -1.43 -19.22 10.17
C PRO A 177 -0.52 -18.03 9.86
N ARG A 178 0.32 -18.15 8.81
CA ARG A 178 1.28 -17.11 8.41
C ARG A 178 0.65 -15.73 8.11
N ALA A 179 -0.60 -15.70 7.66
CA ALA A 179 -1.30 -14.45 7.35
C ALA A 179 -1.84 -13.72 8.59
N PHE A 180 -1.80 -14.33 9.78
CA PHE A 180 -2.18 -13.73 11.05
C PHE A 180 -0.92 -13.49 11.89
N GLY A 181 -0.40 -12.27 11.80
CA GLY A 181 0.75 -11.80 12.54
C GLY A 181 0.37 -10.98 13.78
N LEU A 182 1.37 -10.26 14.26
CA LEU A 182 1.30 -9.38 15.42
C LEU A 182 1.51 -7.93 14.97
N THR A 183 0.59 -7.06 15.40
CA THR A 183 0.90 -5.63 15.55
C THR A 183 1.49 -5.47 16.94
N LEU A 184 2.76 -5.08 17.01
CA LEU A 184 3.42 -4.83 18.29
C LEU A 184 3.40 -3.33 18.58
N ASP A 185 2.59 -2.95 19.57
CA ASP A 185 2.62 -1.62 20.13
C ASP A 185 3.68 -1.56 21.25
N ILE A 186 4.63 -0.64 21.11
CA ILE A 186 5.77 -0.48 22.01
C ILE A 186 5.34 0.12 23.35
N GLY A 187 4.39 1.05 23.37
CA GLY A 187 3.79 1.61 24.56
C GLY A 187 3.05 0.55 25.37
N HIS A 188 2.29 -0.33 24.73
CA HIS A 188 1.57 -1.43 25.35
C HIS A 188 2.53 -2.44 25.98
N CYS A 189 3.66 -2.72 25.34
CA CYS A 189 4.76 -3.46 25.97
C CYS A 189 5.24 -2.76 27.24
N ARG A 190 5.41 -1.43 27.21
CA ARG A 190 5.76 -0.66 28.41
C ARG A 190 4.64 -0.57 29.43
N CYS A 191 3.38 -0.69 29.05
CA CYS A 191 2.24 -0.61 29.96
C CYS A 191 1.95 -1.92 30.69
N LEU A 192 1.97 -3.05 29.97
CA LEU A 192 1.53 -4.35 30.50
C LEU A 192 2.59 -5.44 30.57
N GLU A 193 3.43 -5.63 29.56
CA GLU A 193 4.36 -6.78 29.53
C GLU A 193 5.35 -6.72 30.71
N PRO A 194 5.60 -7.84 31.42
CA PRO A 194 6.55 -7.86 32.52
C PRO A 194 8.01 -7.83 32.05
N GLU A 195 8.28 -8.30 30.83
CA GLU A 195 9.61 -8.29 30.23
C GLU A 195 10.01 -6.89 29.72
N PRO A 196 11.32 -6.59 29.67
CA PRO A 196 11.82 -5.42 28.94
C PRO A 196 11.36 -5.39 27.48
N ILE A 197 11.11 -4.20 26.94
CA ILE A 197 10.63 -4.02 25.56
C ILE A 197 11.56 -4.69 24.52
N PRO A 198 12.90 -4.63 24.62
CA PRO A 198 13.77 -5.36 23.68
C PRO A 198 13.54 -6.88 23.66
N ASP A 199 13.21 -7.48 24.81
CA ASP A 199 12.96 -8.91 24.93
C ASP A 199 11.56 -9.27 24.39
N CYS A 200 10.59 -8.38 24.59
CA CYS A 200 9.28 -8.45 23.93
C CYS A 200 9.45 -8.45 22.41
N ILE A 201 10.23 -7.51 21.86
CA ILE A 201 10.54 -7.43 20.43
C ILE A 201 11.21 -8.70 19.93
N ALA A 202 12.24 -9.20 20.62
CA ALA A 202 12.95 -10.41 20.22
C ALA A 202 12.01 -11.62 20.14
N THR A 203 11.08 -11.74 21.09
CA THR A 203 10.08 -12.81 21.13
C THR A 203 9.00 -12.65 20.05
N ALA A 204 8.61 -11.41 19.78
CA ALA A 204 7.61 -11.04 18.79
C ALA A 204 8.11 -11.12 17.34
N ALA A 205 9.41 -10.92 17.11
CA ALA A 205 10.04 -10.72 15.81
C ALA A 205 9.60 -11.70 14.70
N PRO A 206 9.47 -13.02 14.95
CA PRO A 206 9.04 -13.96 13.90
C PRO A 206 7.62 -13.73 13.37
N TYR A 207 6.80 -12.96 14.10
CA TYR A 207 5.38 -12.76 13.83
C TYR A 207 5.02 -11.31 13.50
N LEU A 208 6.00 -10.38 13.57
CA LEU A 208 5.74 -8.95 13.35
C LEU A 208 5.33 -8.67 11.92
N VAL A 209 4.19 -8.00 11.77
CA VAL A 209 3.71 -7.46 10.49
C VAL A 209 3.47 -5.96 10.55
N ASN A 210 3.28 -5.40 11.75
CA ASN A 210 3.13 -3.96 12.01
C ASN A 210 3.75 -3.60 13.36
N VAL A 211 4.23 -2.36 13.51
CA VAL A 211 4.72 -1.82 14.79
C VAL A 211 4.11 -0.44 15.01
N GLN A 212 3.56 -0.22 16.19
CA GLN A 212 3.12 1.10 16.67
C GLN A 212 4.07 1.60 17.76
N ILE A 213 4.25 2.93 17.83
CA ILE A 213 5.21 3.54 18.75
C ILE A 213 4.76 4.91 19.28
N GLU A 214 4.84 5.03 20.58
CA GLU A 214 4.52 6.21 21.39
C GLU A 214 5.28 6.06 22.70
N ASP A 215 5.23 7.09 23.54
CA ASP A 215 5.71 6.95 24.92
C ASP A 215 4.56 6.54 25.84
N MET A 216 4.89 5.79 26.89
CA MET A 216 3.90 5.27 27.83
C MET A 216 4.54 5.00 29.19
N ARG A 217 3.71 4.94 30.23
CA ARG A 217 4.13 4.61 31.60
C ARG A 217 3.63 3.23 32.02
N ARG A 218 4.35 2.58 32.93
CA ARG A 218 3.91 1.28 33.46
C ARG A 218 2.52 1.39 34.09
N GLY A 219 1.62 0.48 33.70
CA GLY A 219 0.28 0.36 34.28
C GLY A 219 -0.70 1.49 33.94
N VAL A 220 -0.31 2.45 33.10
CA VAL A 220 -1.17 3.56 32.66
C VAL A 220 -1.28 3.54 31.15
N HIS A 221 -2.44 3.14 30.63
CA HIS A 221 -2.72 3.14 29.20
C HIS A 221 -3.04 4.56 28.71
N GLU A 222 -1.99 5.32 28.44
CA GLU A 222 -2.03 6.68 27.91
C GLU A 222 -0.91 6.85 26.87
N HIS A 223 -1.27 7.22 25.64
CA HIS A 223 -0.31 7.49 24.56
C HIS A 223 0.24 8.91 24.74
N LEU A 224 1.54 9.00 25.04
CA LEU A 224 2.25 10.25 25.33
C LEU A 224 3.23 10.62 24.21
N GLU A 225 3.52 11.92 24.05
CA GLU A 225 4.61 12.35 23.17
C GLU A 225 5.96 11.80 23.67
N PHE A 226 6.92 11.61 22.74
CA PHE A 226 8.24 11.06 23.06
C PHE A 226 8.99 11.90 24.11
N GLY A 227 9.40 11.24 25.20
CA GLY A 227 10.12 11.86 26.32
C GLY A 227 9.23 12.24 27.50
N GLU A 228 7.91 12.04 27.41
CA GLU A 228 6.97 12.31 28.51
C GLU A 228 6.60 11.05 29.33
N GLY A 229 6.95 9.87 28.82
CA GLY A 229 6.74 8.58 29.48
C GLY A 229 8.02 7.99 30.07
N GLU A 230 8.13 6.67 30.05
CA GLU A 230 9.19 5.90 30.71
C GLU A 230 10.07 5.10 29.73
N ILE A 231 9.83 5.21 28.42
CA ILE A 231 10.47 4.33 27.44
C ILE A 231 11.87 4.85 27.08
N ASP A 232 12.87 3.97 27.20
CA ASP A 232 14.21 4.19 26.63
C ASP A 232 14.23 3.73 25.16
N PHE A 233 14.06 4.66 24.22
CA PHE A 233 13.87 4.37 22.80
C PHE A 233 15.09 3.82 22.04
N PRO A 234 16.33 4.31 22.26
CA PRO A 234 17.50 3.78 21.55
C PRO A 234 17.66 2.24 21.59
N PRO A 235 17.55 1.53 22.74
CA PRO A 235 17.60 0.06 22.74
C PRO A 235 16.40 -0.59 22.05
N VAL A 236 15.20 0.00 22.11
CA VAL A 236 14.00 -0.48 21.41
C VAL A 236 14.21 -0.46 19.90
N LEU A 237 14.67 0.67 19.35
CA LEU A 237 14.93 0.83 17.91
C LEU A 237 16.08 -0.08 17.45
N ARG A 238 17.12 -0.27 18.27
CA ARG A 238 18.17 -1.25 18.00
C ARG A 238 17.64 -2.69 17.96
N ALA A 239 16.74 -3.05 18.87
CA ALA A 239 16.14 -4.38 18.90
C ALA A 239 15.30 -4.65 17.64
N LEU A 240 14.48 -3.69 17.20
CA LEU A 240 13.73 -3.79 15.93
C LEU A 240 14.67 -3.95 14.73
N SER A 241 15.77 -3.18 14.70
CA SER A 241 16.78 -3.28 13.63
C SER A 241 17.50 -4.62 13.64
N ALA A 242 17.89 -5.11 14.82
CA ALA A 242 18.56 -6.41 15.00
C ALA A 242 17.64 -7.59 14.68
N ALA A 243 16.34 -7.47 14.95
CA ALA A 243 15.31 -8.41 14.53
C ALA A 243 15.07 -8.41 13.00
N GLY A 244 15.65 -7.46 12.27
CA GLY A 244 15.50 -7.35 10.82
C GLY A 244 14.12 -6.84 10.39
N TYR A 245 13.38 -6.16 11.28
CA TYR A 245 12.10 -5.58 10.93
C TYR A 245 12.26 -4.50 9.84
N ARG A 246 11.45 -4.58 8.77
CA ARG A 246 11.51 -3.68 7.61
C ARG A 246 10.20 -2.93 7.33
N GLY A 247 9.15 -3.24 8.08
CA GLY A 247 7.85 -2.58 7.93
C GLY A 247 7.86 -1.17 8.50
N LEU A 248 6.75 -0.46 8.34
CA LEU A 248 6.52 0.83 8.97
C LEU A 248 6.45 0.71 10.49
N ILE A 249 7.11 1.65 11.17
CA ILE A 249 6.93 1.91 12.60
C ILE A 249 6.05 3.17 12.70
N GLY A 250 4.75 2.97 12.99
CA GLY A 250 3.75 4.02 12.99
C GLY A 250 3.64 4.74 14.34
N VAL A 251 3.81 6.06 14.37
CA VAL A 251 3.60 6.86 15.58
C VAL A 251 2.11 6.92 15.93
N GLU A 252 1.70 6.50 17.13
CA GLU A 252 0.29 6.48 17.53
C GLU A 252 -0.06 7.53 18.60
N LEU A 253 -0.59 8.68 18.15
CA LEU A 253 -0.92 9.81 19.03
C LEU A 253 -2.34 10.35 18.78
N PRO A 254 -3.40 9.55 19.02
CA PRO A 254 -4.78 9.88 18.62
C PRO A 254 -5.39 11.08 19.36
N ARG A 255 -4.77 11.57 20.45
CA ARG A 255 -5.25 12.71 21.25
C ARG A 255 -4.55 14.04 20.92
N HIS A 256 -3.63 14.03 19.97
CA HIS A 256 -2.77 15.17 19.65
C HIS A 256 -3.16 15.89 18.34
N SER A 257 -4.34 15.59 17.80
CA SER A 257 -4.86 16.19 16.55
C SER A 257 -4.96 17.72 16.56
N HIS A 258 -5.01 18.35 17.73
CA HIS A 258 -5.05 19.80 17.88
C HIS A 258 -3.73 20.50 17.51
N ALA A 259 -2.61 19.77 17.53
CA ALA A 259 -1.26 20.27 17.22
C ALA A 259 -0.52 19.36 16.22
N ALA A 260 -1.28 18.62 15.40
CA ALA A 260 -0.78 17.47 14.63
C ALA A 260 0.50 17.73 13.80
N PRO A 261 0.62 18.82 13.00
CA PRO A 261 1.82 19.04 12.19
C PRO A 261 3.09 19.17 13.04
N GLU A 262 3.00 19.86 14.17
CA GLU A 262 4.15 20.14 15.02
C GLU A 262 4.51 18.92 15.88
N VAL A 263 3.52 18.19 16.38
CA VAL A 263 3.71 16.91 17.10
C VAL A 263 4.36 15.87 16.18
N ALA A 264 3.89 15.73 14.94
CA ALA A 264 4.49 14.84 13.96
C ALA A 264 5.94 15.24 13.64
N ARG A 265 6.23 16.53 13.50
CA ARG A 265 7.59 17.02 13.22
C ARG A 265 8.55 16.68 14.37
N ARG A 266 8.15 16.94 15.61
CA ARG A 266 8.94 16.61 16.81
C ARG A 266 9.15 15.11 16.96
N SER A 267 8.11 14.33 16.69
CA SER A 267 8.13 12.87 16.77
C SER A 267 9.17 12.26 15.83
N LEU A 268 9.16 12.66 14.57
CA LEU A 268 10.13 12.16 13.59
C LEU A 268 11.57 12.58 13.94
N ALA A 269 11.76 13.83 14.37
CA ALA A 269 13.07 14.31 14.78
C ALA A 269 13.63 13.52 15.97
N PHE A 270 12.78 13.21 16.96
CA PHE A 270 13.13 12.37 18.10
C PHE A 270 13.55 10.96 17.66
N LEU A 271 12.71 10.30 16.86
CA LEU A 271 12.93 8.91 16.42
C LEU A 271 14.20 8.77 15.58
N ARG A 272 14.46 9.70 14.64
CA ARG A 272 15.70 9.73 13.86
C ARG A 272 16.94 9.88 14.74
N LYS A 273 16.89 10.80 15.71
CA LYS A 273 17.97 10.99 16.68
C LYS A 273 18.19 9.72 17.51
N ALA A 274 17.13 9.10 18.03
CA ALA A 274 17.20 7.89 18.84
C ALA A 274 17.72 6.67 18.04
N ALA A 275 17.41 6.61 16.74
CA ALA A 275 17.91 5.59 15.82
C ALA A 275 19.36 5.82 15.36
N GLY A 276 19.99 6.95 15.70
CA GLY A 276 21.30 7.34 15.18
C GLY A 276 21.29 7.62 13.67
N GLN A 277 20.12 7.92 13.10
CA GLN A 277 19.99 8.31 11.69
C GLN A 277 20.35 9.80 11.54
N PRO A 278 21.08 10.20 10.48
CA PRO A 278 21.37 11.61 10.25
C PRO A 278 20.06 12.41 10.15
N ILE A 279 19.97 13.50 10.90
CA ILE A 279 18.90 14.48 10.75
C ILE A 279 19.15 15.21 9.44
N THR A 280 18.68 14.66 8.33
CA THR A 280 18.59 15.41 7.09
C THR A 280 17.53 16.48 7.30
N ALA A 281 17.90 17.75 7.19
CA ALA A 281 16.93 18.83 6.99
C ALA A 281 15.97 18.40 5.87
N PRO A 282 14.67 18.73 5.96
CA PRO A 282 13.74 18.34 4.91
C PRO A 282 14.34 18.81 3.60
N ALA A 283 14.63 17.86 2.71
CA ALA A 283 14.86 18.21 1.33
C ALA A 283 13.62 19.00 0.96
N ARG A 284 13.79 20.29 0.65
CA ARG A 284 12.72 21.08 0.06
C ARG A 284 12.39 20.38 -1.25
N THR A 285 11.48 19.41 -1.22
CA THR A 285 10.55 19.19 -2.31
C THR A 285 9.58 20.36 -2.25
N ALA A 286 10.10 21.56 -2.49
CA ALA A 286 9.34 22.50 -3.27
C ALA A 286 9.08 21.74 -4.57
N ALA A 287 7.84 21.24 -4.74
CA ALA A 287 7.33 21.07 -6.08
C ALA A 287 7.47 22.44 -6.73
N ALA A 288 8.57 22.63 -7.46
CA ALA A 288 8.68 23.72 -8.39
C ALA A 288 7.48 23.56 -9.33
N PRO A 289 6.59 24.57 -9.48
CA PRO A 289 5.57 24.50 -10.51
C PRO A 289 6.32 24.38 -11.84
N GLY A 290 6.20 23.21 -12.48
CA GLY A 290 6.80 22.95 -13.79
C GLY A 290 8.07 22.09 -13.85
N GLN A 291 8.46 21.34 -12.81
CA GLN A 291 9.45 20.28 -13.02
C GLN A 291 8.81 19.04 -13.66
N ARG A 292 8.83 19.04 -15.00
CA ARG A 292 8.60 17.90 -15.89
C ARG A 292 9.25 16.63 -15.30
N ARG A 293 8.48 15.53 -15.20
CA ARG A 293 9.08 14.19 -15.24
C ARG A 293 9.99 14.15 -16.48
N PRO A 294 11.28 13.74 -16.37
CA PRO A 294 12.03 13.45 -17.58
C PRO A 294 11.24 12.39 -18.34
N SER A 295 11.03 12.65 -19.62
CA SER A 295 10.39 11.74 -20.56
C SER A 295 11.00 10.33 -20.43
N GLY A 296 10.18 9.39 -19.95
CA GLY A 296 10.04 8.04 -20.51
C GLY A 296 11.30 7.18 -20.73
N THR A 297 12.34 7.25 -19.91
CA THR A 297 13.39 6.22 -19.98
C THR A 297 12.94 4.98 -19.21
N VAL A 298 12.37 4.01 -19.93
CA VAL A 298 12.13 2.67 -19.38
C VAL A 298 13.49 2.08 -18.99
N PRO A 299 13.68 1.61 -17.75
CA PRO A 299 14.94 1.00 -17.34
C PRO A 299 15.19 -0.25 -18.18
N GLY A 300 16.36 -0.31 -18.84
CA GLY A 300 16.73 -1.46 -19.66
C GLY A 300 16.82 -2.76 -18.86
N PRO A 301 16.75 -3.94 -19.51
CA PRO A 301 16.81 -5.23 -18.84
C PRO A 301 18.05 -5.39 -17.94
N ASP A 302 19.20 -4.86 -18.35
CA ASP A 302 20.43 -4.89 -17.56
C ASP A 302 20.34 -4.08 -16.26
N VAL A 303 19.65 -2.93 -16.30
CA VAL A 303 19.41 -2.10 -15.11
C VAL A 303 18.50 -2.83 -14.13
N LEU A 304 17.43 -3.44 -14.65
CA LEU A 304 16.52 -4.25 -13.84
C LEU A 304 17.24 -5.45 -13.22
N ARG A 305 18.08 -6.14 -14.01
CA ARG A 305 18.90 -7.26 -13.52
C ARG A 305 19.91 -6.84 -12.46
N ALA A 306 20.60 -5.72 -12.67
CA ALA A 306 21.55 -5.19 -11.70
C ALA A 306 20.85 -4.84 -10.37
N ALA A 307 19.66 -4.26 -10.43
CA ALA A 307 18.89 -3.92 -9.23
C ALA A 307 18.40 -5.17 -8.47
N LEU A 308 18.19 -6.28 -9.17
CA LEU A 308 17.84 -7.57 -8.58
C LEU A 308 19.02 -8.26 -7.89
N ALA A 309 20.27 -7.84 -8.09
CA ALA A 309 21.44 -8.42 -7.42
C ALA A 309 21.41 -8.24 -5.88
N CYS A 310 20.65 -7.25 -5.40
CA CYS A 310 20.43 -7.02 -3.97
C CYS A 310 19.31 -7.89 -3.37
N VAL A 311 18.60 -8.67 -4.20
CA VAL A 311 17.53 -9.58 -3.77
C VAL A 311 18.16 -10.94 -3.52
N ASP A 312 18.15 -11.39 -2.25
CA ASP A 312 18.61 -12.72 -1.89
C ASP A 312 17.56 -13.76 -2.30
N ASP A 313 17.83 -14.46 -3.42
CA ASP A 313 16.99 -15.52 -3.96
C ASP A 313 17.69 -16.89 -4.03
N GLY A 314 18.89 -16.99 -3.42
CA GLY A 314 19.73 -18.19 -3.48
C GLY A 314 20.28 -18.52 -4.88
N GLY A 315 20.43 -17.54 -5.77
CA GLY A 315 20.91 -17.71 -7.15
C GLY A 315 19.82 -18.22 -8.11
N TRP A 316 18.55 -18.16 -7.68
CA TRP A 316 17.43 -18.69 -8.46
C TRP A 316 17.25 -17.94 -9.78
N LEU A 317 17.36 -16.61 -9.78
CA LEU A 317 17.16 -15.80 -10.97
C LEU A 317 18.17 -16.15 -12.05
N ASP A 318 19.46 -16.24 -11.72
CA ASP A 318 20.50 -16.59 -12.70
C ASP A 318 20.29 -18.00 -13.30
N GLU A 319 19.88 -18.97 -12.48
CA GLU A 319 19.47 -20.30 -12.98
C GLU A 319 18.22 -20.21 -13.86
N ALA A 320 17.19 -19.46 -13.44
CA ALA A 320 15.96 -19.29 -14.20
C ALA A 320 16.22 -18.64 -15.57
N LEU A 321 17.08 -17.61 -15.63
CA LEU A 321 17.48 -16.96 -16.86
C LEU A 321 18.23 -17.92 -17.80
N ARG A 322 19.19 -18.69 -17.28
CA ARG A 322 19.88 -19.73 -18.08
C ARG A 322 18.91 -20.77 -18.62
N ARG A 323 17.94 -21.20 -17.82
CA ARG A 323 16.93 -22.18 -18.24
C ARG A 323 15.97 -21.62 -19.27
N VAL A 324 15.50 -20.38 -19.13
CA VAL A 324 14.64 -19.73 -20.11
C VAL A 324 15.36 -19.53 -21.44
N ALA A 325 16.65 -19.18 -21.41
CA ALA A 325 17.47 -19.06 -22.61
C ALA A 325 17.65 -20.41 -23.33
N ALA A 326 17.78 -21.51 -22.59
CA ALA A 326 17.96 -22.85 -23.15
C ALA A 326 16.65 -23.53 -23.60
N ASP A 327 15.57 -23.33 -22.85
CA ASP A 327 14.25 -23.89 -23.11
C ASP A 327 13.17 -22.83 -22.81
N PRO A 328 12.71 -22.08 -23.83
CA PRO A 328 11.70 -21.04 -23.67
C PRO A 328 10.39 -21.53 -23.01
N SER A 329 10.06 -22.82 -23.11
CA SER A 329 8.81 -23.36 -22.57
C SER A 329 8.73 -23.33 -21.04
N VAL A 330 9.89 -23.33 -20.36
CA VAL A 330 9.94 -23.32 -18.89
C VAL A 330 9.50 -22.00 -18.27
N ILE A 331 9.42 -20.92 -19.06
CA ILE A 331 8.98 -19.61 -18.59
C ILE A 331 7.57 -19.67 -17.99
N SER A 332 6.70 -20.54 -18.51
CA SER A 332 5.34 -20.79 -18.00
C SER A 332 5.30 -21.17 -16.51
N ARG A 333 6.37 -21.79 -16.00
CA ARG A 333 6.49 -22.18 -14.58
C ARG A 333 7.33 -21.19 -13.77
N LEU A 334 8.34 -20.58 -14.39
CA LEU A 334 9.28 -19.68 -13.72
C LEU A 334 8.70 -18.27 -13.53
N PHE A 335 7.89 -17.79 -14.48
CA PHE A 335 7.28 -16.46 -14.43
C PHE A 335 6.31 -16.27 -13.24
N PRO A 336 5.42 -17.25 -12.91
CA PRO A 336 4.63 -17.20 -11.67
C PRO A 336 5.47 -17.36 -10.40
N ALA A 337 6.60 -18.06 -10.48
CA ALA A 337 7.46 -18.32 -9.32
C ALA A 337 8.25 -17.08 -8.86
N ALA A 338 8.42 -16.06 -9.74
CA ALA A 338 9.17 -14.84 -9.45
C ALA A 338 8.73 -14.17 -8.14
N ALA A 339 7.42 -14.07 -7.88
CA ALA A 339 6.92 -13.46 -6.64
C ALA A 339 7.32 -14.19 -5.36
N ARG A 340 7.43 -15.53 -5.41
CA ARG A 340 7.86 -16.33 -4.26
C ARG A 340 9.37 -16.32 -4.08
N ARG A 341 10.13 -16.11 -5.16
CA ARG A 341 11.59 -16.22 -5.18
C ARG A 341 12.27 -14.88 -4.94
N CYS A 342 11.79 -13.84 -5.58
CA CYS A 342 12.37 -12.49 -5.52
C CYS A 342 11.60 -11.56 -4.56
N GLY A 343 10.39 -11.95 -4.13
CA GLY A 343 9.52 -11.13 -3.30
C GLY A 343 8.78 -10.03 -4.08
N ARG A 344 7.85 -9.33 -3.41
CA ARG A 344 7.00 -8.28 -3.99
C ARG A 344 7.36 -6.86 -3.56
N GLY A 345 8.46 -6.72 -2.82
CA GLY A 345 8.93 -5.42 -2.35
C GLY A 345 9.51 -4.57 -3.50
N PRO A 346 9.70 -3.27 -3.28
CA PRO A 346 10.39 -2.40 -4.24
C PRO A 346 11.80 -2.92 -4.49
N VAL A 347 12.24 -2.81 -5.74
CA VAL A 347 13.64 -3.03 -6.13
C VAL A 347 14.28 -1.67 -6.39
N GLY A 348 15.62 -1.57 -6.44
CA GLY A 348 16.39 -0.31 -6.59
C GLY A 348 16.13 0.51 -7.87
N VAL A 349 15.01 0.28 -8.56
CA VAL A 349 14.51 1.01 -9.71
C VAL A 349 13.12 1.57 -9.36
N PRO A 350 12.93 2.91 -9.35
CA PRO A 350 11.68 3.53 -8.94
C PRO A 350 10.45 2.97 -9.67
N GLY A 351 9.41 2.67 -8.90
CA GLY A 351 8.15 2.14 -9.41
C GLY A 351 8.20 0.69 -9.88
N TRP A 352 9.28 -0.07 -9.64
CA TRP A 352 9.36 -1.51 -9.91
C TRP A 352 9.40 -2.30 -8.60
N THR A 353 8.68 -3.41 -8.57
CA THR A 353 8.84 -4.44 -7.53
C THR A 353 9.79 -5.54 -8.02
N ALA A 354 10.38 -6.28 -7.08
CA ALA A 354 11.34 -7.33 -7.40
C ALA A 354 10.74 -8.44 -8.28
N ASP A 355 9.49 -8.85 -8.04
CA ASP A 355 8.80 -9.83 -8.88
C ASP A 355 8.50 -9.33 -10.29
N GLU A 356 8.15 -8.06 -10.44
CA GLU A 356 7.91 -7.46 -11.76
C GLU A 356 9.18 -7.28 -12.56
N ALA A 357 10.26 -6.81 -11.91
CA ALA A 357 11.57 -6.71 -12.53
C ALA A 357 12.08 -8.09 -12.96
N ALA A 358 11.97 -9.11 -12.09
CA ALA A 358 12.37 -10.47 -12.42
C ALA A 358 11.57 -11.04 -13.60
N ARG A 359 10.25 -10.84 -13.62
CA ARG A 359 9.38 -11.22 -14.74
C ARG A 359 9.75 -10.52 -16.04
N ALA A 360 10.06 -9.22 -16.00
CA ALA A 360 10.48 -8.47 -17.18
C ALA A 360 11.84 -8.96 -17.71
N VAL A 361 12.79 -9.26 -16.84
CA VAL A 361 14.11 -9.80 -17.22
C VAL A 361 13.99 -11.23 -17.76
N LEU A 362 13.11 -12.07 -17.20
CA LEU A 362 12.79 -13.39 -17.77
C LEU A 362 12.23 -13.29 -19.19
N LEU A 363 11.28 -12.38 -19.43
CA LEU A 363 10.74 -12.13 -20.78
C LEU A 363 11.81 -11.59 -21.74
N ALA A 364 12.68 -10.68 -21.29
CA ALA A 364 13.76 -10.12 -22.09
C ALA A 364 14.87 -11.14 -22.44
N THR A 365 14.93 -12.26 -21.70
CA THR A 365 15.90 -13.34 -21.94
C THR A 365 15.42 -14.35 -22.99
N LEU A 366 14.14 -14.32 -23.36
CA LEU A 366 13.61 -15.21 -24.39
C LEU A 366 14.27 -14.94 -25.75
N PRO A 367 14.55 -16.00 -26.54
CA PRO A 367 14.88 -15.85 -27.96
C PRO A 367 13.77 -15.08 -28.69
N ALA A 368 14.15 -14.15 -29.56
CA ALA A 368 13.22 -13.19 -30.19
C ALA A 368 12.03 -13.85 -30.89
N GLU A 369 12.24 -15.01 -31.51
CA GLU A 369 11.23 -15.78 -32.21
C GLU A 369 10.16 -16.41 -31.28
N HIS A 370 10.46 -16.54 -29.98
CA HIS A 370 9.54 -17.07 -28.97
C HIS A 370 8.87 -15.97 -28.12
N THR A 371 9.48 -14.78 -28.05
CA THR A 371 9.07 -13.70 -27.13
C THR A 371 7.61 -13.30 -27.28
N ALA A 372 7.13 -13.09 -28.51
CA ALA A 372 5.75 -12.67 -28.76
C ALA A 372 4.73 -13.72 -28.29
N ALA A 373 4.97 -14.99 -28.63
CA ALA A 373 4.08 -16.10 -28.29
C ALA A 373 4.01 -16.33 -26.78
N GLN A 374 5.16 -16.28 -26.09
CA GLN A 374 5.22 -16.45 -24.64
C GLN A 374 4.60 -15.27 -23.89
N ALA A 375 4.86 -14.02 -24.30
CA ALA A 375 4.22 -12.85 -23.70
C ALA A 375 2.69 -12.93 -23.79
N ARG A 376 2.14 -13.31 -24.96
CA ARG A 376 0.70 -13.53 -25.15
C ARG A 376 0.15 -14.66 -24.26
N ALA A 377 0.85 -15.78 -24.17
CA ALA A 377 0.43 -16.92 -23.35
C ALA A 377 0.41 -16.56 -21.84
N LEU A 378 1.47 -15.92 -21.36
CA LEU A 378 1.59 -15.48 -19.97
C LEU A 378 0.54 -14.42 -19.63
N TYR A 379 0.27 -13.46 -20.53
CA TYR A 379 -0.79 -12.49 -20.32
C TYR A 379 -2.18 -13.14 -20.31
N ARG A 380 -2.45 -14.10 -21.21
CA ARG A 380 -3.78 -14.73 -21.30
C ARG A 380 -4.12 -15.54 -20.05
N HIS A 381 -3.15 -16.28 -19.52
CA HIS A 381 -3.36 -17.25 -18.44
C HIS A 381 -2.91 -16.76 -17.07
N GLY A 382 -2.22 -15.63 -16.99
CA GLY A 382 -1.72 -15.08 -15.75
C GLY A 382 -2.77 -14.34 -14.92
N ASP A 383 -2.47 -14.18 -13.63
CA ASP A 383 -3.23 -13.32 -12.72
C ASP A 383 -3.03 -11.82 -13.05
N ALA A 384 -3.70 -10.92 -12.32
CA ALA A 384 -3.61 -9.48 -12.59
C ALA A 384 -2.18 -8.92 -12.42
N ALA A 385 -1.39 -9.42 -11.47
CA ALA A 385 -0.02 -8.98 -11.27
C ALA A 385 0.91 -9.48 -12.39
N GLU A 386 0.70 -10.71 -12.83
CA GLU A 386 1.41 -11.32 -13.95
C GLU A 386 1.10 -10.60 -15.27
N LYS A 387 -0.17 -10.32 -15.55
CA LYS A 387 -0.60 -9.50 -16.70
C LYS A 387 0.02 -8.12 -16.69
N ARG A 388 0.00 -7.44 -15.54
CA ARG A 388 0.63 -6.13 -15.35
C ARG A 388 2.12 -6.19 -15.65
N ALA A 389 2.82 -7.22 -15.17
CA ALA A 389 4.24 -7.41 -15.43
C ALA A 389 4.54 -7.63 -16.92
N VAL A 390 3.70 -8.40 -17.63
CA VAL A 390 3.83 -8.55 -19.10
C VAL A 390 3.70 -7.19 -19.79
N LEU A 391 2.64 -6.43 -19.52
CA LEU A 391 2.40 -5.12 -20.15
C LEU A 391 3.58 -4.15 -19.92
N ARG A 392 4.11 -4.12 -18.70
CA ARG A 392 5.27 -3.28 -18.35
C ARG A 392 6.57 -3.73 -19.01
N ALA A 393 6.70 -5.01 -19.34
CA ALA A 393 7.88 -5.55 -20.01
C ALA A 393 7.88 -5.29 -21.52
N LEU A 394 6.71 -5.15 -22.17
CA LEU A 394 6.60 -4.96 -23.63
C LEU A 394 7.56 -3.93 -24.25
N PRO A 395 7.78 -2.72 -23.69
CA PRO A 395 8.71 -1.75 -24.28
C PRO A 395 10.19 -2.18 -24.21
N LEU A 396 10.50 -3.23 -23.45
CA LEU A 396 11.84 -3.81 -23.33
C LEU A 396 12.08 -4.97 -24.31
N LEU A 397 11.05 -5.41 -25.03
CA LEU A 397 11.08 -6.59 -25.87
C LEU A 397 11.17 -6.19 -27.35
N PRO A 398 11.87 -6.97 -28.19
CA PRO A 398 12.01 -6.68 -29.62
C PRO A 398 10.76 -7.07 -30.42
N LEU A 399 9.59 -6.51 -30.05
CA LEU A 399 8.28 -6.94 -30.56
C LEU A 399 7.69 -6.01 -31.65
N GLY A 400 8.18 -4.79 -31.80
CA GLY A 400 7.48 -3.78 -32.63
C GLY A 400 6.01 -3.66 -32.21
N PRO A 401 5.02 -3.53 -33.13
CA PRO A 401 3.60 -3.48 -32.78
C PRO A 401 2.95 -4.86 -32.53
N SER A 402 3.71 -5.95 -32.56
CA SER A 402 3.17 -7.32 -32.57
C SER A 402 2.50 -7.78 -31.27
N ALA A 403 2.44 -6.96 -30.22
CA ALA A 403 1.71 -7.24 -28.98
C ALA A 403 0.67 -6.16 -28.64
N VAL A 404 0.31 -5.28 -29.58
CA VAL A 404 -0.66 -4.20 -29.36
C VAL A 404 -2.04 -4.72 -28.94
N GLU A 405 -2.42 -5.94 -29.34
CA GLU A 405 -3.69 -6.54 -28.90
C GLU A 405 -3.77 -6.75 -27.39
N LEU A 406 -2.63 -6.91 -26.70
CA LEU A 406 -2.60 -7.02 -25.24
C LEU A 406 -3.00 -5.70 -24.58
N LEU A 407 -2.64 -4.56 -25.18
CA LEU A 407 -3.05 -3.24 -24.70
C LEU A 407 -4.55 -3.05 -24.90
N HIS A 408 -5.07 -3.44 -26.06
CA HIS A 408 -6.51 -3.37 -26.33
C HIS A 408 -7.34 -4.25 -25.38
N ASP A 409 -6.84 -5.41 -24.98
CA ASP A 409 -7.47 -6.25 -23.97
C ASP A 409 -7.42 -5.58 -22.59
N ALA A 410 -6.23 -5.13 -22.16
CA ALA A 410 -6.02 -4.47 -20.88
C ALA A 410 -6.90 -3.21 -20.71
N ILE A 411 -6.98 -2.37 -21.75
CA ILE A 411 -7.82 -1.19 -21.81
C ILE A 411 -9.31 -1.55 -21.69
N ARG A 412 -9.76 -2.75 -22.10
CA ARG A 412 -11.15 -3.17 -21.94
C ARG A 412 -11.50 -3.63 -20.53
N THR A 413 -10.51 -4.01 -19.72
CA THR A 413 -10.73 -4.42 -18.33
C THR A 413 -11.15 -3.25 -17.41
N ASN A 414 -11.68 -3.56 -16.23
CA ASN A 414 -11.91 -2.56 -15.17
C ASN A 414 -10.81 -2.58 -14.09
N ASP A 415 -9.69 -3.26 -14.33
CA ASP A 415 -8.53 -3.22 -13.43
C ASP A 415 -7.70 -1.97 -13.75
N THR A 416 -7.71 -0.99 -12.83
CA THR A 416 -7.00 0.29 -13.00
C THR A 416 -5.50 0.11 -13.22
N ARG A 417 -4.90 -0.95 -12.67
CA ARG A 417 -3.46 -1.23 -12.78
C ARG A 417 -3.11 -1.74 -14.17
N LEU A 418 -3.98 -2.55 -14.78
CA LEU A 418 -3.80 -3.02 -16.16
C LEU A 418 -4.03 -1.91 -17.17
N VAL A 419 -5.06 -1.09 -16.97
CA VAL A 419 -5.32 0.08 -17.83
C VAL A 419 -4.14 1.07 -17.78
N ALA A 420 -3.63 1.37 -16.57
CA ALA A 420 -2.47 2.23 -16.41
C ALA A 420 -1.21 1.63 -17.08
N ALA A 421 -0.95 0.33 -16.91
CA ALA A 421 0.19 -0.33 -17.54
C ALA A 421 0.09 -0.34 -19.08
N ALA A 422 -1.12 -0.50 -19.63
CA ALA A 422 -1.36 -0.48 -21.07
C ALA A 422 -1.13 0.89 -21.71
N LEU A 423 -1.25 1.97 -20.93
CA LEU A 423 -0.94 3.34 -21.35
C LEU A 423 0.49 3.79 -21.02
N GLY A 424 1.36 2.85 -20.65
CA GLY A 424 2.81 3.08 -20.56
C GLY A 424 3.48 3.20 -21.94
N PRO A 425 4.82 3.16 -22.02
CA PRO A 425 5.56 3.52 -23.25
C PRO A 425 5.25 2.68 -24.51
N TYR A 426 4.80 1.44 -24.34
CA TYR A 426 4.39 0.61 -25.47
C TYR A 426 3.07 1.06 -26.12
N ALA A 427 2.34 2.00 -25.48
CA ALA A 427 1.15 2.63 -26.02
C ALA A 427 1.40 3.43 -27.30
N VAL A 428 2.67 3.72 -27.65
CA VAL A 428 3.06 4.29 -28.95
C VAL A 428 2.52 3.50 -30.15
N HIS A 429 2.24 2.20 -29.96
CA HIS A 429 1.67 1.33 -30.99
C HIS A 429 0.14 1.40 -31.09
N LEU A 430 -0.56 2.02 -30.15
CA LEU A 430 -2.00 2.26 -30.25
C LEU A 430 -2.28 3.34 -31.29
N ASP A 431 -3.28 3.10 -32.14
CA ASP A 431 -3.82 4.15 -33.00
C ASP A 431 -4.39 5.32 -32.17
N ALA A 432 -4.54 6.48 -32.81
CA ALA A 432 -4.95 7.70 -32.13
C ALA A 432 -6.34 7.57 -31.48
N ALA A 433 -7.30 6.92 -32.15
CA ALA A 433 -8.67 6.78 -31.64
C ALA A 433 -8.70 5.88 -30.39
N ALA A 434 -8.05 4.72 -30.44
CA ALA A 434 -7.95 3.79 -29.32
C ALA A 434 -7.22 4.42 -28.13
N TRP A 435 -6.14 5.17 -28.39
CA TRP A 435 -5.41 5.87 -27.35
C TRP A 435 -6.25 6.96 -26.68
N ARG A 436 -6.97 7.80 -27.43
CA ARG A 436 -7.87 8.84 -26.84
C ARG A 436 -8.98 8.22 -26.01
N GLN A 437 -9.59 7.14 -26.48
CA GLN A 437 -10.61 6.40 -25.72
C GLN A 437 -10.04 5.81 -24.42
N ALA A 438 -8.81 5.32 -24.45
CA ALA A 438 -8.12 4.84 -23.26
C ALA A 438 -7.80 5.98 -22.28
N VAL A 439 -7.41 7.17 -22.78
CA VAL A 439 -7.23 8.37 -21.95
C VAL A 439 -8.56 8.79 -21.30
N LEU A 440 -9.67 8.83 -22.04
CA LEU A 440 -10.99 9.07 -21.44
C LEU A 440 -11.33 8.02 -20.38
N LYS A 441 -11.02 6.76 -20.64
CA LYS A 441 -11.24 5.68 -19.67
C LYS A 441 -10.43 5.93 -18.38
N CYS A 442 -9.21 6.44 -18.47
CA CYS A 442 -8.48 6.88 -17.27
C CYS A 442 -9.25 7.93 -16.49
N VAL A 443 -9.79 8.96 -17.16
CA VAL A 443 -10.62 9.99 -16.52
C VAL A 443 -11.84 9.38 -15.84
N PHE A 444 -12.55 8.48 -16.51
CA PHE A 444 -13.73 7.80 -15.95
C PHE A 444 -13.40 6.92 -14.74
N MET A 445 -12.25 6.23 -14.78
CA MET A 445 -11.81 5.32 -13.73
C MET A 445 -11.03 6.02 -12.60
N GLY A 446 -10.74 7.32 -12.74
CA GLY A 446 -9.92 8.05 -11.78
C GLY A 446 -8.45 7.58 -11.78
N ILE A 447 -7.95 7.13 -12.94
CA ILE A 447 -6.53 6.84 -13.15
C ILE A 447 -5.85 8.16 -13.52
N PRO A 448 -4.75 8.55 -12.85
CA PRO A 448 -4.07 9.81 -13.11
C PRO A 448 -3.51 9.86 -14.53
N LEU A 449 -3.72 10.97 -15.22
CA LEU A 449 -3.20 11.16 -16.56
C LEU A 449 -1.67 11.23 -16.62
N SER A 450 -1.01 11.44 -15.47
CA SER A 450 0.46 11.38 -15.32
C SER A 450 1.06 10.00 -15.60
N VAL A 451 0.24 8.93 -15.66
CA VAL A 451 0.69 7.58 -16.04
C VAL A 451 0.67 7.36 -17.55
N VAL A 452 0.01 8.23 -18.32
CA VAL A 452 -0.13 8.08 -19.77
C VAL A 452 1.16 8.56 -20.45
N ASP A 453 1.91 7.62 -21.01
CA ASP A 453 3.14 7.92 -21.71
C ASP A 453 2.86 8.73 -22.99
N GLY A 454 3.70 9.75 -23.22
CA GLY A 454 3.57 10.62 -24.39
C GLY A 454 2.33 11.53 -24.39
N LEU A 455 1.57 11.64 -23.30
CA LEU A 455 0.34 12.45 -23.23
C LEU A 455 0.53 13.87 -23.77
N GLU A 456 1.56 14.57 -23.30
CA GLU A 456 1.85 15.94 -23.70
C GLU A 456 2.09 16.09 -25.22
N HIS A 457 2.63 15.06 -25.87
CA HIS A 457 2.97 15.09 -27.29
C HIS A 457 1.86 14.53 -28.18
N ARG A 458 1.02 13.65 -27.66
CA ARG A 458 -0.07 12.97 -28.40
C ARG A 458 -1.43 13.62 -28.20
N ALA A 459 -1.60 14.41 -27.15
CA ALA A 459 -2.85 15.13 -26.90
C ALA A 459 -3.11 16.12 -28.04
N ASP A 460 -4.36 16.11 -28.52
CA ASP A 460 -4.73 16.86 -29.71
C ASP A 460 -6.13 17.46 -29.62
N ALA A 461 -6.52 18.09 -30.72
CA ALA A 461 -7.82 18.70 -30.94
C ALA A 461 -9.02 17.81 -30.56
N GLU A 462 -8.93 16.54 -30.94
CA GLU A 462 -10.04 15.60 -30.81
C GLU A 462 -10.14 15.14 -29.35
N LEU A 463 -9.00 14.91 -28.69
CA LEU A 463 -8.98 14.62 -27.25
C LEU A 463 -9.56 15.78 -26.44
N ALA A 464 -9.27 17.04 -26.80
CA ALA A 464 -9.84 18.20 -26.13
C ALA A 464 -11.37 18.25 -26.27
N ALA A 465 -11.91 18.04 -27.47
CA ALA A 465 -13.35 17.98 -27.70
C ALA A 465 -14.02 16.85 -26.91
N MET A 466 -13.38 15.68 -26.85
CA MET A 466 -13.84 14.54 -26.06
C MET A 466 -13.86 14.85 -24.56
N LEU A 467 -12.81 15.47 -24.02
CA LEU A 467 -12.73 15.88 -22.61
C LEU A 467 -13.77 16.95 -22.26
N ALA A 468 -14.04 17.90 -23.16
CA ALA A 468 -15.09 18.90 -22.99
C ALA A 468 -16.47 18.25 -22.88
N GLY A 469 -16.79 17.28 -23.76
CA GLY A 469 -18.04 16.53 -23.66
C GLY A 469 -18.17 15.78 -22.33
N VAL A 470 -17.09 15.18 -21.84
CA VAL A 470 -17.07 14.54 -20.50
C VAL A 470 -17.25 15.57 -19.39
N ALA A 471 -16.68 16.77 -19.51
CA ALA A 471 -16.89 17.84 -18.53
C ALA A 471 -18.37 18.24 -18.46
N ASP A 472 -19.00 18.52 -19.61
CA ASP A 472 -20.41 18.89 -19.72
C ASP A 472 -21.34 17.82 -19.10
N GLU A 473 -21.12 16.55 -19.44
CA GLU A 473 -21.89 15.42 -18.89
C GLU A 473 -21.76 15.31 -17.36
N ARG A 474 -20.58 15.60 -16.82
CA ARG A 474 -20.32 15.52 -15.38
C ARG A 474 -20.91 16.71 -14.64
N ASP A 475 -20.78 17.92 -15.19
CA ASP A 475 -21.34 19.14 -14.62
C ASP A 475 -22.87 19.06 -14.59
N ALA A 476 -23.51 18.54 -15.64
CA ALA A 476 -24.95 18.25 -15.65
C ALA A 476 -25.38 17.27 -14.54
N ALA A 477 -24.47 16.41 -14.09
CA ALA A 477 -24.67 15.47 -12.98
C ALA A 477 -24.19 16.02 -11.62
N GLY A 478 -23.81 17.30 -11.53
CA GLY A 478 -23.29 17.92 -10.30
C GLY A 478 -21.92 17.37 -9.87
N ARG A 479 -21.12 16.87 -10.80
CA ARG A 479 -19.80 16.29 -10.54
C ARG A 479 -18.75 17.05 -11.34
N GLN A 480 -17.60 17.31 -10.73
CA GLN A 480 -16.48 17.94 -11.45
C GLN A 480 -15.62 16.92 -12.21
N LEU A 481 -14.92 17.41 -13.22
CA LEU A 481 -13.84 16.71 -13.91
C LEU A 481 -12.63 16.55 -12.96
N PRO A 482 -11.89 15.42 -13.01
CA PRO A 482 -10.61 15.30 -12.29
C PRO A 482 -9.65 16.45 -12.62
N ALA A 483 -8.88 16.91 -11.62
CA ALA A 483 -8.08 18.14 -11.73
C ALA A 483 -7.01 18.07 -12.84
N ASP A 484 -6.40 16.90 -13.04
CA ASP A 484 -5.42 16.66 -14.11
C ASP A 484 -6.06 16.66 -15.51
N ALA A 485 -7.27 16.11 -15.65
CA ALA A 485 -8.05 16.17 -16.88
C ALA A 485 -8.57 17.59 -17.19
N ALA A 486 -8.96 18.34 -16.15
CA ALA A 486 -9.33 19.76 -16.28
C ALA A 486 -8.13 20.61 -16.72
N ALA A 487 -6.98 20.44 -16.08
CA ALA A 487 -5.75 21.13 -16.46
C ALA A 487 -5.31 20.78 -17.90
N LEU A 488 -5.45 19.51 -18.31
CA LEU A 488 -5.20 19.10 -19.69
C LEU A 488 -6.16 19.78 -20.67
N LEU A 489 -7.46 19.82 -20.35
CA LEU A 489 -8.47 20.47 -21.18
C LEU A 489 -8.19 21.97 -21.33
N GLU A 490 -7.95 22.68 -20.23
CA GLU A 490 -7.60 24.11 -20.21
C GLU A 490 -6.35 24.41 -21.05
N ARG A 491 -5.33 23.55 -20.95
CA ARG A 491 -4.11 23.71 -21.75
C ARG A 491 -4.36 23.54 -23.24
N LEU A 492 -5.09 22.48 -23.62
CA LEU A 492 -5.38 22.18 -25.03
C LEU A 492 -6.31 23.22 -25.67
N THR A 493 -7.19 23.86 -24.90
CA THR A 493 -8.04 24.97 -25.38
C THR A 493 -7.23 26.27 -25.51
N ALA A 494 -6.35 26.56 -24.54
CA ALA A 494 -5.48 27.74 -24.59
C ALA A 494 -4.48 27.71 -25.77
N GLU A 495 -3.92 26.54 -26.09
CA GLU A 495 -3.01 26.35 -27.23
C GLU A 495 -3.69 26.57 -28.60
N LYS A 496 -5.01 26.64 -28.65
CA LYS A 496 -5.80 26.76 -29.89
C LYS A 496 -6.42 28.12 -30.16
N GLY A 497 -6.35 29.08 -29.24
CA GLY A 497 -6.86 30.43 -29.45
C GLY A 497 -8.32 30.48 -29.91
N ILE A 498 -9.24 30.09 -29.01
CA ILE A 498 -10.60 30.65 -29.01
C ILE A 498 -10.66 31.67 -27.88
#